data_AF-A0A957GH88-F1
#
_entry.id   AF-A0A957GH88-F1
#
_cell.length_a   1.000
_cell.length_b   1.000
_cell.length_c   1.000
_cell.angle_alpha   90.00
_cell.angle_beta   90.00
_cell.angle_gamma   90.00
#
_symmetry.space_group_name_H-M   'P 1'
#
loop_
_entity.id
_entity.type
_entity.pdbx_description
1 polymer ?
#
loop_
_entity_poly.entity_id
_entity_poly.type
_entity_poly.pdbx_seq_one_letter_code
_entity_poly.pdbx_strand_id
1 'polypeptide(L)'
;MTNSSLAASKSRGFFITILMFLVLIMAVQKNGTALAESTPCTLEPTDMSISYGDAITCAIDTNGDTDLFRFNGSNGEVVIVQSVWNSGTMRPCIELIAPDTSRIEACENAFTNRIDTTLTQTGTYTVVVDVFFGGTGNYVLSLERLITPSPNAQEIQYGDLFEGQITPEGELDVFFFEGTINENVLLQVAWQDGSLRPCVQLVAPDNSRIEKCENA
;
A
#
# COMPACT_ATOMS: atom_id res chain seq x y z
N MET A 1 -56.83 67.15 -33.05
CA MET A 1 -56.00 67.14 -31.82
C MET A 1 -56.04 65.71 -31.25
N THR A 2 -55.45 64.70 -31.89
CA THR A 2 -54.04 64.25 -31.84
C THR A 2 -53.50 63.99 -30.42
N ASN A 3 -53.37 62.69 -30.12
CA ASN A 3 -52.37 62.00 -29.30
C ASN A 3 -51.95 62.53 -27.92
N SER A 4 -52.16 61.68 -26.91
CA SER A 4 -51.04 61.21 -26.06
C SER A 4 -51.43 59.93 -25.32
N SER A 5 -50.89 58.81 -25.81
CA SER A 5 -50.90 57.50 -25.17
C SER A 5 -49.87 57.44 -24.03
N LEU A 6 -50.31 57.15 -22.80
CA LEU A 6 -49.44 56.70 -21.73
C LEU A 6 -49.44 55.16 -21.70
N ALA A 7 -48.38 54.58 -22.26
CA ALA A 7 -48.05 53.18 -22.10
C ALA A 7 -47.41 52.97 -20.72
N ALA A 8 -48.09 52.23 -19.84
CA ALA A 8 -47.45 51.66 -18.65
C ALA A 8 -46.94 50.26 -19.00
N SER A 9 -45.63 50.16 -19.17
CA SER A 9 -44.90 48.91 -19.38
C SER A 9 -45.04 47.99 -18.16
N LYS A 10 -45.48 46.76 -18.40
CA LYS A 10 -45.59 45.68 -17.41
C LYS A 10 -44.18 45.12 -17.18
N SER A 11 -43.49 45.51 -16.11
CA SER A 11 -42.22 44.87 -15.73
C SER A 11 -42.51 43.45 -15.26
N ARG A 12 -42.15 42.46 -16.08
CA ARG A 12 -42.07 41.06 -15.66
C ARG A 12 -40.82 40.91 -14.79
N GLY A 13 -41.00 40.94 -13.47
CA GLY A 13 -39.96 40.52 -12.52
C GLY A 13 -39.61 39.06 -12.76
N PHE A 14 -38.43 38.81 -13.30
CA PHE A 14 -37.85 37.49 -13.49
C PHE A 14 -37.27 37.06 -12.14
N PHE A 15 -37.99 36.26 -11.38
CA PHE A 15 -37.45 35.59 -10.19
C PHE A 15 -36.49 34.49 -10.67
N ILE A 16 -35.19 34.79 -10.70
CA ILE A 16 -34.15 33.76 -10.80
C ILE A 16 -34.05 33.11 -9.43
N THR A 17 -34.75 32.00 -9.24
CA THR A 17 -34.40 31.05 -8.18
C THR A 17 -33.11 30.37 -8.60
N ILE A 18 -31.98 30.85 -8.06
CA ILE A 18 -30.70 30.15 -8.10
C ILE A 18 -30.89 28.88 -7.27
N LEU A 19 -31.16 27.76 -7.94
CA LEU A 19 -31.13 26.43 -7.35
C LEU A 19 -29.66 26.09 -7.13
N MET A 20 -29.14 26.51 -5.98
CA MET A 20 -27.80 26.16 -5.51
C MET A 20 -27.83 24.65 -5.20
N PHE A 21 -27.46 23.82 -6.18
CA PHE A 21 -27.16 22.42 -5.96
C PHE A 21 -25.94 22.35 -5.04
N LEU A 22 -26.20 22.30 -3.74
CA LEU A 22 -25.24 21.81 -2.78
C LEU A 22 -25.09 20.32 -3.09
N VAL A 23 -24.13 19.96 -3.95
CA VAL A 23 -23.69 18.57 -4.06
C VAL A 23 -22.99 18.27 -2.74
N LEU A 24 -23.76 17.79 -1.77
CA LEU A 24 -23.22 17.20 -0.56
C LEU A 24 -22.51 15.92 -1.01
N ILE A 25 -21.22 16.03 -1.30
CA ILE A 25 -20.35 14.87 -1.45
C ILE A 25 -20.32 14.24 -0.05
N MET A 26 -21.21 13.28 0.19
CA MET A 26 -21.13 12.44 1.37
C MET A 26 -19.91 11.55 1.17
N ALA A 27 -18.74 12.02 1.60
CA ALA A 27 -17.59 11.15 1.76
C ALA A 27 -18.00 10.11 2.81
N VAL A 28 -18.11 8.85 2.39
CA VAL A 28 -18.25 7.75 3.34
C VAL A 28 -16.88 7.61 3.99
N GLN A 29 -16.76 7.97 5.26
CA GLN A 29 -15.57 7.68 6.05
C GLN A 29 -15.66 6.21 6.49
N LYS A 30 -14.81 5.36 5.91
CA LYS A 30 -14.58 4.01 6.42
C LYS A 30 -13.45 4.11 7.46
N ASN A 31 -13.78 3.94 8.73
CA ASN A 31 -12.79 3.95 9.81
C ASN A 31 -12.16 2.55 9.92
N GLY A 32 -10.86 2.43 9.62
CA GLY A 32 -10.06 1.28 10.04
C GLY A 32 -9.74 1.39 11.53
N THR A 33 -9.97 0.34 12.31
CA THR A 33 -9.56 0.32 13.73
C THR A 33 -8.06 0.07 13.83
N ALA A 34 -7.31 0.98 14.46
CA ALA A 34 -5.88 0.85 14.74
C ALA A 34 -5.58 -0.32 15.71
N LEU A 35 -5.35 -1.50 15.16
CA LEU A 35 -4.62 -2.58 15.83
C LEU A 35 -3.19 -2.56 15.30
N ALA A 36 -2.24 -3.14 16.04
CA ALA A 36 -0.93 -3.40 15.45
C ALA A 36 -1.13 -4.37 14.29
N GLU A 37 -0.81 -3.94 13.08
CA GLU A 37 -1.01 -4.72 11.84
C GLU A 37 0.15 -5.68 11.57
N SER A 38 1.01 -5.88 12.57
CA SER A 38 2.07 -6.89 12.52
C SER A 38 1.96 -7.91 13.64
N THR A 39 2.53 -9.08 13.39
CA THR A 39 2.72 -10.14 14.37
C THR A 39 4.21 -10.37 14.65
N PRO A 40 4.61 -10.75 15.87
CA PRO A 40 6.01 -11.08 16.13
C PRO A 40 6.40 -12.40 15.45
N CYS A 41 7.65 -12.53 15.02
CA CYS A 41 8.19 -13.80 14.53
C CYS A 41 8.27 -14.87 15.63
N THR A 42 8.49 -16.12 15.20
CA THR A 42 8.86 -17.21 16.13
C THR A 42 10.23 -16.98 16.76
N LEU A 43 10.51 -17.66 17.87
CA LEU A 43 11.84 -17.60 18.50
C LEU A 43 12.91 -18.32 17.68
N GLU A 44 14.16 -17.92 17.90
CA GLU A 44 15.34 -18.48 17.24
C GLU A 44 15.51 -20.00 17.39
N PRO A 45 15.94 -20.73 16.33
CA PRO A 45 16.16 -20.23 14.97
C PRO A 45 14.84 -19.83 14.29
N THR A 46 14.77 -18.64 13.70
CA THR A 46 13.54 -18.18 13.07
C THR A 46 13.27 -18.96 11.79
N ASP A 47 12.20 -19.76 11.82
CA ASP A 47 11.68 -20.49 10.66
C ASP A 47 10.15 -20.56 10.74
N MET A 48 9.49 -19.65 10.02
CA MET A 48 8.06 -19.35 10.19
C MET A 48 7.30 -19.48 8.88
N SER A 49 6.07 -20.01 8.94
CA SER A 49 5.14 -19.91 7.81
C SER A 49 4.38 -18.59 7.87
N ILE A 50 4.32 -17.88 6.75
CA ILE A 50 3.62 -16.61 6.57
C ILE A 50 2.65 -16.70 5.39
N SER A 51 1.70 -15.77 5.34
CA SER A 51 0.66 -15.65 4.33
C SER A 51 0.69 -14.27 3.67
N TYR A 52 0.05 -14.15 2.51
CA TYR A 52 -0.20 -12.85 1.91
C TYR A 52 -1.00 -11.96 2.87
N GLY A 53 -0.57 -10.72 3.01
CA GLY A 53 -1.12 -9.75 3.96
C GLY A 53 -0.43 -9.73 5.32
N ASP A 54 0.58 -10.58 5.55
CA ASP A 54 1.30 -10.59 6.81
C ASP A 54 2.38 -9.50 6.83
N ALA A 55 2.40 -8.75 7.94
CA ALA A 55 3.57 -8.01 8.39
C ALA A 55 4.13 -8.68 9.65
N ILE A 56 5.44 -8.94 9.67
CA ILE A 56 6.12 -9.66 10.75
C ILE A 56 7.19 -8.77 11.36
N THR A 57 7.11 -8.50 12.66
CA THR A 57 8.18 -7.84 13.40
C THR A 57 9.16 -8.90 13.92
N CYS A 58 10.44 -8.77 13.58
CA CYS A 58 11.48 -9.72 13.99
C CYS A 58 12.82 -9.02 14.27
N ALA A 59 13.85 -9.79 14.61
CA ALA A 59 15.17 -9.27 14.93
C ALA A 59 16.29 -10.22 14.47
N ILE A 60 17.36 -9.64 13.96
CA ILE A 60 18.66 -10.32 13.81
C ILE A 60 19.36 -10.19 15.17
N ASP A 61 19.34 -11.27 15.96
CA ASP A 61 19.77 -11.26 17.36
C ASP A 61 21.29 -11.36 17.52
N THR A 62 21.95 -12.02 16.57
CA THR A 62 23.41 -12.17 16.56
C THR A 62 24.02 -11.90 15.20
N ASN A 63 25.31 -11.58 15.15
CA ASN A 63 25.96 -11.30 13.87
C ASN A 63 26.14 -12.61 13.07
N GLY A 64 25.66 -12.61 11.83
CA GLY A 64 25.60 -13.81 10.98
C GLY A 64 24.35 -14.66 11.19
N ASP A 65 23.39 -14.16 11.96
CA ASP A 65 22.05 -14.72 12.08
C ASP A 65 21.24 -14.53 10.79
N THR A 66 20.25 -15.39 10.57
CA THR A 66 19.46 -15.43 9.35
C THR A 66 18.09 -16.03 9.64
N ASP A 67 17.05 -15.30 9.25
CA ASP A 67 15.67 -15.67 9.51
C ASP A 67 15.00 -16.22 8.25
N LEU A 68 14.23 -17.28 8.40
CA LEU A 68 13.52 -17.93 7.31
C LEU A 68 12.01 -17.75 7.44
N PHE A 69 11.38 -17.33 6.34
CA PHE A 69 9.92 -17.23 6.22
C PHE A 69 9.45 -17.98 5.00
N ARG A 70 8.34 -18.73 5.12
CA ARG A 70 7.83 -19.58 4.04
C ARG A 70 6.39 -19.26 3.72
N PHE A 71 6.09 -19.13 2.44
CA PHE A 71 4.71 -18.96 1.96
C PHE A 71 4.46 -19.85 0.75
N ASN A 72 3.20 -20.20 0.51
CA ASN A 72 2.80 -20.92 -0.69
C ASN A 72 2.33 -19.92 -1.74
N GLY A 73 3.02 -19.90 -2.87
CA GLY A 73 2.68 -19.08 -4.03
C GLY A 73 2.21 -19.92 -5.21
N SER A 74 1.55 -19.25 -6.16
CA SER A 74 1.12 -19.82 -7.43
C SER A 74 1.78 -19.07 -8.60
N ASN A 75 2.06 -19.80 -9.68
CA ASN A 75 2.56 -19.21 -10.91
C ASN A 75 1.63 -18.09 -11.38
N GLY A 76 2.22 -16.94 -11.71
CA GLY A 76 1.52 -15.75 -12.20
C GLY A 76 1.08 -14.76 -11.12
N GLU A 77 1.18 -15.10 -9.82
CA GLU A 77 0.89 -14.15 -8.74
C GLU A 77 1.92 -13.02 -8.72
N VAL A 78 1.45 -11.79 -8.57
CA VAL A 78 2.30 -10.60 -8.42
C VAL A 78 2.46 -10.32 -6.94
N VAL A 79 3.70 -10.36 -6.44
CA VAL A 79 3.99 -10.21 -5.02
C VAL A 79 4.98 -9.07 -4.74
N ILE A 80 4.87 -8.51 -3.55
CA ILE A 80 5.85 -7.64 -2.93
C ILE A 80 6.39 -8.35 -1.69
N VAL A 81 7.70 -8.43 -1.58
CA VAL A 81 8.39 -8.78 -0.33
C VAL A 81 9.21 -7.57 0.08
N GLN A 82 9.01 -7.05 1.28
CA GLN A 82 9.70 -5.85 1.76
C GLN A 82 10.23 -6.08 3.16
N SER A 83 11.49 -5.74 3.41
CA SER A 83 12.03 -5.67 4.76
C SER A 83 12.48 -4.25 5.08
N VAL A 84 12.06 -3.77 6.24
CA VAL A 84 12.34 -2.41 6.73
C VAL A 84 13.03 -2.47 8.08
N TRP A 85 14.16 -1.80 8.16
CA TRP A 85 14.92 -1.59 9.38
C TRP A 85 14.07 -0.80 10.40
N ASN A 86 14.04 -1.28 11.64
CA ASN A 86 13.33 -0.61 12.72
C ASN A 86 14.27 -0.14 13.84
N SER A 87 15.32 -0.91 14.17
CA SER A 87 16.27 -0.54 15.22
C SER A 87 17.64 -1.21 15.08
N GLY A 88 18.61 -0.80 15.90
CA GLY A 88 19.96 -1.38 15.89
C GLY A 88 20.86 -0.83 14.79
N THR A 89 21.86 -1.61 14.37
CA THR A 89 22.88 -1.18 13.39
C THR A 89 22.78 -1.89 12.06
N MET A 90 21.94 -2.93 11.95
CA MET A 90 21.77 -3.73 10.75
C MET A 90 21.14 -2.95 9.58
N ARG A 91 21.31 -3.48 8.37
CA ARG A 91 20.55 -3.11 7.18
C ARG A 91 19.97 -4.39 6.61
N PRO A 92 18.64 -4.53 6.55
CA PRO A 92 18.03 -5.81 6.19
C PRO A 92 18.28 -6.08 4.72
N CYS A 93 18.76 -7.28 4.40
CA CYS A 93 18.78 -7.81 3.05
C CYS A 93 17.72 -8.91 2.96
N ILE A 94 17.16 -9.09 1.76
CA ILE A 94 16.15 -10.11 1.50
C ILE A 94 16.49 -10.93 0.25
N GLU A 95 16.36 -12.24 0.36
CA GLU A 95 16.42 -13.18 -0.77
C GLU A 95 15.10 -13.95 -0.86
N LEU A 96 14.48 -13.98 -2.04
CA LEU A 96 13.35 -14.84 -2.36
C LEU A 96 13.83 -16.07 -3.13
N ILE A 97 13.69 -17.23 -2.52
CA ILE A 97 14.03 -18.54 -3.09
C ILE A 97 12.75 -19.22 -3.59
N ALA A 98 12.72 -19.56 -4.88
CA ALA A 98 11.61 -20.27 -5.51
C ALA A 98 11.65 -21.79 -5.26
N PRO A 99 10.54 -22.52 -5.50
CA PRO A 99 10.51 -23.99 -5.40
C PRO A 99 11.57 -24.72 -6.26
N ASP A 100 12.00 -24.12 -7.37
CA ASP A 100 13.06 -24.63 -8.24
C ASP A 100 14.47 -24.18 -7.82
N THR A 101 14.60 -23.53 -6.67
CA THR A 101 15.83 -22.96 -6.07
C THR A 101 16.43 -21.74 -6.78
N SER A 102 15.74 -21.19 -7.79
CA SER A 102 16.09 -19.87 -8.33
C SER A 102 15.88 -18.77 -7.28
N ARG A 103 16.67 -17.70 -7.40
CA ARG A 103 16.81 -16.66 -6.37
C ARG A 103 16.64 -15.28 -6.97
N ILE A 104 15.97 -14.42 -6.21
CA ILE A 104 15.93 -12.97 -6.43
C ILE A 104 16.39 -12.33 -5.12
N GLU A 105 17.38 -11.45 -5.19
CA GLU A 105 17.95 -10.79 -4.03
C GLU A 105 17.72 -9.28 -4.13
N ALA A 106 17.38 -8.64 -3.01
CA ALA A 106 17.46 -7.21 -2.81
C ALA A 106 18.32 -6.94 -1.58
N CYS A 107 19.55 -6.47 -1.82
CA CYS A 107 20.53 -6.24 -0.76
C CYS A 107 21.35 -4.98 -1.04
N GLU A 108 20.80 -3.84 -0.62
CA GLU A 108 21.47 -2.55 -0.64
C GLU A 108 21.73 -2.04 0.78
N ASN A 109 22.69 -1.13 0.94
CA ASN A 109 22.90 -0.39 2.19
C ASN A 109 21.77 0.65 2.40
N ALA A 110 20.56 0.15 2.63
CA ALA A 110 19.32 0.92 2.72
C ALA A 110 18.52 0.50 3.95
N PHE A 111 17.68 1.41 4.45
CA PHE A 111 16.75 1.09 5.53
C PHE A 111 15.60 0.21 5.06
N THR A 112 15.33 0.17 3.75
CA THR A 112 14.31 -0.67 3.15
C THR A 112 14.92 -1.39 1.96
N ASN A 113 14.74 -2.70 1.89
CA ASN A 113 15.00 -3.50 0.71
C ASN A 113 13.69 -4.21 0.31
N ARG A 114 13.43 -4.26 -1.01
CA ARG A 114 12.14 -4.67 -1.55
C ARG A 114 12.30 -5.45 -2.85
N ILE A 115 11.52 -6.51 -2.99
CA ILE A 115 11.41 -7.34 -4.20
C ILE A 115 9.97 -7.24 -4.70
N ASP A 116 9.81 -6.69 -5.91
CA ASP A 116 8.55 -6.71 -6.66
C ASP A 116 8.68 -7.71 -7.80
N THR A 117 7.90 -8.79 -7.79
CA THR A 117 8.05 -9.86 -8.79
C THR A 117 6.77 -10.59 -9.13
N THR A 118 6.76 -11.26 -10.27
CA THR A 118 5.73 -12.23 -10.65
C THR A 118 6.28 -13.64 -10.40
N LEU A 119 5.57 -14.42 -9.59
CA LEU A 119 5.98 -15.78 -9.26
C LEU A 119 5.97 -16.67 -10.50
N THR A 120 7.05 -17.40 -10.72
CA THR A 120 7.24 -18.26 -11.89
C THR A 120 6.88 -19.72 -11.62
N GLN A 121 6.59 -20.10 -10.38
CA GLN A 121 6.29 -21.47 -9.98
C GLN A 121 5.12 -21.52 -9.00
N THR A 122 4.41 -22.64 -8.97
CA THR A 122 3.48 -22.96 -7.89
C THR A 122 4.17 -23.84 -6.86
N GLY A 123 4.16 -23.45 -5.60
CA GLY A 123 4.77 -24.19 -4.50
C GLY A 123 5.23 -23.29 -3.36
N THR A 124 6.05 -23.85 -2.48
CA THR A 124 6.57 -23.14 -1.32
C THR A 124 7.78 -22.28 -1.72
N TYR A 125 7.65 -20.98 -1.52
CA TYR A 125 8.75 -20.01 -1.59
C TYR A 125 9.35 -19.81 -0.19
N THR A 126 10.64 -19.51 -0.13
CA THR A 126 11.33 -19.13 1.11
C THR A 126 11.87 -17.72 0.95
N VAL A 127 11.51 -16.84 1.88
CA VAL A 127 12.17 -15.55 2.08
C VAL A 127 13.25 -15.75 3.13
N VAL A 128 14.46 -15.32 2.81
CA VAL A 128 15.59 -15.26 3.74
C VAL A 128 15.80 -13.80 4.09
N VAL A 129 15.86 -13.48 5.37
CA VAL A 129 16.26 -12.15 5.86
C VAL A 129 17.62 -12.25 6.53
N ASP A 130 18.55 -11.43 6.08
CA ASP A 130 19.89 -11.30 6.65
C ASP A 130 20.36 -9.84 6.62
N VAL A 131 21.67 -9.59 6.61
CA VAL A 131 22.26 -8.26 6.83
C VAL A 131 23.34 -7.88 5.81
N PHE A 132 23.27 -6.66 5.27
CA PHE A 132 24.23 -6.16 4.27
C PHE A 132 25.69 -6.12 4.75
N PHE A 133 25.94 -5.69 5.99
CA PHE A 133 27.31 -5.52 6.53
C PHE A 133 27.48 -6.01 7.98
N GLY A 134 26.74 -7.04 8.36
CA GLY A 134 26.70 -7.52 9.75
C GLY A 134 25.94 -6.59 10.69
N GLY A 135 26.00 -6.89 11.98
CA GLY A 135 25.27 -6.16 13.02
C GLY A 135 23.97 -6.85 13.43
N THR A 136 23.25 -6.20 14.33
CA THR A 136 22.01 -6.71 14.92
C THR A 136 20.96 -5.61 14.95
N GLY A 137 19.69 -5.99 15.06
CA GLY A 137 18.61 -5.03 15.09
C GLY A 137 17.26 -5.60 14.69
N ASN A 138 16.22 -4.83 14.96
CA ASN A 138 14.85 -5.21 14.60
C ASN A 138 14.52 -4.78 13.18
N TYR A 139 13.64 -5.53 12.54
CA TYR A 139 13.07 -5.23 11.24
C TYR A 139 11.61 -5.64 11.16
N VAL A 140 10.91 -5.14 10.14
CA VAL A 140 9.56 -5.55 9.76
C VAL A 140 9.64 -6.16 8.37
N LEU A 141 9.17 -7.40 8.21
CA LEU A 141 9.01 -8.09 6.93
C LEU A 141 7.54 -8.08 6.53
N SER A 142 7.22 -7.55 5.35
CA SER A 142 5.87 -7.55 4.79
C SER A 142 5.81 -8.38 3.51
N LEU A 143 4.74 -9.16 3.38
CA LEU A 143 4.44 -9.98 2.21
C LEU A 143 3.05 -9.64 1.66
N GLU A 144 3.02 -9.03 0.47
CA GLU A 144 1.78 -8.66 -0.21
C GLU A 144 1.63 -9.36 -1.55
N ARG A 145 0.39 -9.66 -1.95
CA ARG A 145 0.00 -10.10 -3.29
C ARG A 145 -0.93 -9.05 -3.88
N LEU A 146 -0.60 -8.55 -5.06
CA LEU A 146 -1.31 -7.46 -5.69
C LEU A 146 -2.40 -7.91 -6.67
N ILE A 147 -2.20 -9.03 -7.38
CA ILE A 147 -3.12 -9.49 -8.42
C ILE A 147 -3.66 -10.88 -8.05
N THR A 148 -4.99 -10.90 -7.93
CA THR A 148 -5.73 -11.40 -6.76
C THR A 148 -5.18 -10.78 -5.46
N PRO A 149 -5.74 -9.66 -4.96
CA PRO A 149 -5.19 -9.00 -3.77
C PRO A 149 -5.06 -9.91 -2.54
N SER A 150 -4.15 -9.55 -1.63
CA SER A 150 -4.03 -10.18 -0.32
C SER A 150 -5.35 -10.10 0.47
N PRO A 151 -5.59 -11.03 1.42
CA PRO A 151 -6.79 -10.99 2.26
C PRO A 151 -6.97 -9.72 3.12
N ASN A 152 -5.89 -9.02 3.48
CA ASN A 152 -5.92 -7.74 4.19
C ASN A 152 -6.19 -6.54 3.25
N ALA A 153 -6.18 -6.73 1.93
CA ALA A 153 -6.37 -5.64 0.99
C ALA A 153 -7.78 -5.05 1.08
N GLN A 154 -7.87 -3.72 1.11
CA GLN A 154 -9.12 -3.00 1.28
C GLN A 154 -9.73 -2.60 -0.07
N GLU A 155 -10.96 -3.07 -0.32
CA GLU A 155 -11.74 -2.61 -1.47
C GLU A 155 -12.23 -1.17 -1.24
N ILE A 156 -11.93 -0.27 -2.18
CA ILE A 156 -12.38 1.12 -2.19
C ILE A 156 -13.21 1.40 -3.44
N GLN A 157 -14.06 2.41 -3.34
CA GLN A 157 -14.88 2.91 -4.45
C GLN A 157 -14.48 4.36 -4.77
N TYR A 158 -14.83 4.83 -5.97
CA TYR A 158 -14.56 6.22 -6.35
C TYR A 158 -15.25 7.20 -5.39
N GLY A 159 -14.47 8.14 -4.86
CA GLY A 159 -14.94 9.14 -3.89
C GLY A 159 -14.90 8.68 -2.44
N ASP A 160 -14.49 7.44 -2.15
CA ASP A 160 -14.21 7.01 -0.78
C ASP A 160 -13.08 7.85 -0.17
N LEU A 161 -13.21 8.13 1.13
CA LEU A 161 -12.14 8.66 1.96
C LEU A 161 -11.81 7.60 3.00
N PHE A 162 -10.55 7.21 3.06
CA PHE A 162 -10.03 6.25 4.02
C PHE A 162 -9.03 6.93 4.93
N GLU A 163 -9.15 6.67 6.23
CA GLU A 163 -8.17 7.07 7.23
C GLU A 163 -7.61 5.79 7.88
N GLY A 164 -6.28 5.73 7.93
CA GLY A 164 -5.53 4.58 8.43
C GLY A 164 -4.21 5.01 9.04
N GLN A 165 -3.42 4.04 9.45
CA GLN A 165 -2.09 4.21 10.01
C GLN A 165 -1.20 3.12 9.42
N ILE A 166 -0.01 3.47 8.96
CA ILE A 166 0.98 2.47 8.57
C ILE A 166 1.79 2.16 9.82
N THR A 167 1.46 1.08 10.51
CA THR A 167 2.11 0.75 11.79
C THR A 167 2.26 -0.76 12.03
N PRO A 168 3.48 -1.27 12.28
CA PRO A 168 4.74 -0.53 12.43
C PRO A 168 5.29 0.03 11.10
N GLU A 169 6.31 0.88 11.18
CA GLU A 169 7.06 1.31 9.99
C GLU A 169 7.56 0.07 9.22
N GLY A 170 7.19 -0.01 7.94
CA GLY A 170 7.51 -1.14 7.06
C GLY A 170 6.32 -2.00 6.67
N GLU A 171 5.19 -1.87 7.37
CA GLU A 171 3.87 -2.37 6.97
C GLU A 171 3.43 -1.77 5.61
N LEU A 172 2.57 -2.48 4.88
CA LEU A 172 2.05 -2.07 3.57
C LEU A 172 0.51 -2.19 3.49
N ASP A 173 -0.16 -1.04 3.50
CA ASP A 173 -1.59 -0.97 3.17
C ASP A 173 -1.84 -1.17 1.66
N VAL A 174 -2.57 -2.24 1.30
CA VAL A 174 -3.01 -2.52 -0.07
C VAL A 174 -4.48 -2.14 -0.25
N PHE A 175 -4.74 -1.31 -1.27
CA PHE A 175 -6.09 -0.96 -1.70
C PHE A 175 -6.36 -1.47 -3.11
N PHE A 176 -7.61 -1.84 -3.40
CA PHE A 176 -8.02 -2.19 -4.76
C PHE A 176 -9.40 -1.61 -5.09
N PHE A 177 -9.63 -1.37 -6.38
CA PHE A 177 -10.90 -0.91 -6.93
C PHE A 177 -11.04 -1.42 -8.36
N GLU A 178 -12.29 -1.56 -8.82
CA GLU A 178 -12.59 -1.86 -10.21
C GLU A 178 -12.57 -0.58 -11.04
N GLY A 179 -11.72 -0.54 -12.07
CA GLY A 179 -11.62 0.58 -13.00
C GLY A 179 -12.13 0.24 -14.39
N THR A 180 -12.67 1.22 -15.12
CA THR A 180 -13.03 1.04 -16.53
C THR A 180 -11.88 1.49 -17.44
N ILE A 181 -11.69 0.78 -18.56
CA ILE A 181 -10.72 1.19 -19.57
C ILE A 181 -10.96 2.63 -20.05
N ASN A 182 -9.89 3.42 -20.14
CA ASN A 182 -9.88 4.85 -20.50
C ASN A 182 -10.52 5.80 -19.47
N GLU A 183 -10.76 5.37 -18.23
CA GLU A 183 -11.08 6.29 -17.14
C GLU A 183 -9.83 7.02 -16.63
N ASN A 184 -10.01 8.28 -16.27
CA ASN A 184 -8.99 9.02 -15.52
C ASN A 184 -9.32 8.95 -14.05
N VAL A 185 -8.39 8.40 -13.26
CA VAL A 185 -8.49 8.31 -11.81
C VAL A 185 -7.53 9.30 -11.16
N LEU A 186 -7.98 9.92 -10.06
CA LEU A 186 -7.13 10.72 -9.19
C LEU A 186 -6.98 9.97 -7.87
N LEU A 187 -5.76 9.55 -7.56
CA LEU A 187 -5.40 9.04 -6.25
C LEU A 187 -4.69 10.15 -5.47
N GLN A 188 -5.13 10.37 -4.24
CA GLN A 188 -4.52 11.33 -3.33
C GLN A 188 -4.30 10.65 -1.99
N VAL A 189 -3.07 10.74 -1.51
CA VAL A 189 -2.68 10.34 -0.15
C VAL A 189 -2.11 11.58 0.52
N ALA A 190 -2.46 11.78 1.79
CA ALA A 190 -1.94 12.86 2.62
C ALA A 190 -1.63 12.28 4.00
N TRP A 191 -0.51 12.70 4.60
CA TRP A 191 -0.20 12.37 5.98
C TRP A 191 -0.87 13.41 6.90
N GLN A 192 -1.37 12.97 8.05
CA GLN A 192 -2.03 13.85 9.01
C GLN A 192 -1.06 14.31 10.12
N ASP A 193 -0.20 13.40 10.57
CA ASP A 193 0.75 13.61 11.65
C ASP A 193 2.00 12.75 11.50
N GLY A 194 2.91 12.85 12.49
CA GLY A 194 4.16 12.08 12.52
C GLY A 194 5.20 12.49 11.47
N SER A 195 6.12 11.57 11.22
CA SER A 195 7.21 11.72 10.24
C SER A 195 6.99 10.94 8.95
N LEU A 196 5.84 10.27 8.80
CA LEU A 196 5.53 9.48 7.61
C LEU A 196 5.58 10.38 6.36
N ARG A 197 6.18 9.85 5.30
CA ARG A 197 6.15 10.41 3.95
C ARG A 197 5.58 9.34 3.03
N PRO A 198 4.27 9.35 2.76
CA PRO A 198 3.64 8.25 2.06
C PRO A 198 4.11 8.22 0.59
N CYS A 199 4.38 7.00 0.13
CA CYS A 199 4.44 6.69 -1.29
C CYS A 199 3.15 5.96 -1.68
N VAL A 200 2.61 6.30 -2.84
CA VAL A 200 1.48 5.58 -3.44
C VAL A 200 1.94 4.95 -4.74
N GLN A 201 1.69 3.66 -4.91
CA GLN A 201 1.92 2.94 -6.15
C GLN A 201 0.59 2.42 -6.68
N LEU A 202 0.23 2.81 -7.89
CA LEU A 202 -0.87 2.20 -8.64
C LEU A 202 -0.31 1.08 -9.51
N VAL A 203 -0.89 -0.12 -9.37
CA VAL A 203 -0.55 -1.29 -10.17
C VAL A 203 -1.77 -1.70 -10.98
N ALA A 204 -1.64 -1.72 -12.30
CA ALA A 204 -2.72 -2.13 -13.20
C ALA A 204 -2.77 -3.67 -13.34
N PRO A 205 -3.87 -4.25 -13.84
CA PRO A 205 -4.01 -5.71 -14.03
C PRO A 205 -2.95 -6.35 -14.92
N ASP A 206 -2.33 -5.58 -15.82
CA ASP A 206 -1.22 -6.03 -16.67
C ASP A 206 0.16 -5.90 -15.99
N ASN A 207 0.17 -5.63 -14.69
CA ASN A 207 1.34 -5.42 -13.85
C ASN A 207 2.14 -4.14 -14.16
N SER A 208 1.62 -3.24 -15.01
CA SER A 208 2.21 -1.92 -15.18
C SER A 208 2.04 -1.08 -13.91
N ARG A 209 3.06 -0.28 -13.58
CA ARG A 209 3.16 0.45 -12.31
C ARG A 209 3.35 1.94 -12.54
N ILE A 210 2.67 2.72 -11.71
CA ILE A 210 2.89 4.16 -11.57
C ILE A 210 3.10 4.44 -10.09
N GLU A 211 4.24 5.03 -9.74
CA GLU A 211 4.56 5.35 -8.35
C GLU A 211 4.73 6.85 -8.18
N LYS A 212 4.25 7.36 -7.05
CA LYS A 212 4.52 8.70 -6.58
C LYS A 212 4.80 8.68 -5.08
N CYS A 213 6.00 9.11 -4.74
CA CYS A 213 6.37 9.46 -3.38
C CYS A 213 6.25 10.96 -3.19
N GLU A 214 5.79 11.37 -2.02
CA GLU A 214 5.94 12.76 -1.63
C GLU A 214 7.41 13.02 -1.28
N ASN A 215 8.06 13.88 -2.07
CA ASN A 215 9.43 14.30 -1.78
C ASN A 215 9.40 15.17 -0.52
N ALA A 216 10.27 14.85 0.44
CA ALA A 216 10.47 15.62 1.67
C ALA A 216 10.95 17.07 1.41
#